data_AF-A0A5S4YHI8-F1
#
_entry.id   AF-A0A5S4YHI8-F1
#
_cell.length_a   1.000
_cell.length_b   1.000
_cell.length_c   1.000
_cell.angle_alpha   90.00
_cell.angle_beta   90.00
_cell.angle_gamma   90.00
#
_symmetry.space_group_name_H-M   'P 1'
#
loop_
_entity.id
_entity.type
_entity.pdbx_description
1 polymer ?
#
loop_
_entity_poly.entity_id
_entity_poly.type
_entity_poly.pdbx_seq_one_letter_code
_entity_poly.pdbx_strand_id
1 'polypeptide(L)'
;MNDVTARTNADALTERSLPQTKTRESPPRTDVGTITLHWATALAFVVSLVTGIRIAADALRAPFSKWLAPVLPQGEIFSWHFLAGLAVFFCGSAYVAYLARGGLVERNSLKKTRILAMRAPARLKWGAVNIILHWFVYALVIFLTGTGVMMYLGYGGWWAYLHSTAAFVALVYIFAHVAAHYLYGGWLQIFRVFRPTPLAITKAVRPRPLLVAAAIGVAVACGVAGLDWATRDALVVARVSDAPKLDGAMGDPAWSRARPVFIRTQQGANLDGSGESLVEVRALHDGQKIYFAFRWDDPTRSLRRIPIIKKEDGWHVLDERAGLQDAVDFYEDKLAVIFSDNPSLGGAGATDLGANPLPGKPMPINGRGFHYTTDGSYIDMWQWKASRGGMLGRVDSQYIGPPYAPTLDEQNYDARYQGGYWNKPGRTLYSYNFKFIHRNDKGPVTVLRLPKDWKAQVAALGKFDLNPNSSDDENGRWYMFDRESEPYTPEADARIPIGTILPGVIIAGDNDGERANVTGVSRWSNGHWTLELTRNMKSDGRYDKAFVPGRDLYMWVAVFDHAQTRHATHNRPVLVVTEK
;
A
#
# COMPACT_ATOMS: atom_id res chain seq x y z
N MET A 1 53.88 78.61 39.37
CA MET A 1 54.17 78.84 37.94
C MET A 1 54.16 77.49 37.26
N ASN A 2 53.06 77.19 36.58
CA ASN A 2 52.88 76.04 35.72
C ASN A 2 53.16 76.49 34.29
N ASP A 3 54.02 75.78 33.57
CA ASP A 3 53.83 75.43 32.16
C ASP A 3 55.11 74.74 31.64
N VAL A 4 54.99 73.52 31.13
CA VAL A 4 55.91 73.04 30.09
C VAL A 4 55.10 72.32 29.02
N THR A 5 55.30 72.85 27.83
CA THR A 5 54.64 72.70 26.55
C THR A 5 55.03 71.45 25.77
N ALA A 6 54.17 71.10 24.82
CA ALA A 6 54.26 70.01 23.87
C ALA A 6 55.19 70.28 22.67
N ARG A 7 55.68 69.18 22.05
CA ARG A 7 55.81 68.85 20.61
C ARG A 7 56.93 67.79 20.44
N THR A 8 57.01 66.86 19.48
CA THR A 8 56.16 66.11 18.52
C THR A 8 57.12 65.23 17.69
N ASN A 9 56.71 64.01 17.32
CA ASN A 9 57.00 63.27 16.07
C ASN A 9 58.37 63.39 15.36
N ALA A 10 59.18 62.32 15.35
CA ALA A 10 59.96 61.93 14.15
C ALA A 10 60.54 60.49 14.15
N ASP A 11 60.93 59.87 15.27
CA ASP A 11 61.81 58.68 15.21
C ASP A 11 61.33 57.43 15.99
N ALA A 12 60.05 57.09 15.91
CA ALA A 12 59.55 55.77 16.38
C ALA A 12 58.85 54.97 15.27
N LEU A 13 59.27 55.21 14.02
CA LEU A 13 58.86 54.49 12.82
C LEU A 13 59.92 53.46 12.40
N THR A 14 60.27 52.54 13.28
CA THR A 14 60.90 51.27 12.91
C THR A 14 60.66 50.28 14.04
N GLU A 15 60.26 49.06 13.69
CA GLU A 15 59.86 47.97 14.60
C GLU A 15 58.49 48.08 15.29
N ARG A 16 57.44 47.74 14.54
CA ARG A 16 56.54 46.61 14.90
C ARG A 16 55.55 46.35 13.77
N SER A 17 56.04 45.81 12.67
CA SER A 17 55.21 44.99 11.79
C SER A 17 54.97 43.64 12.49
N LEU A 18 54.04 43.61 13.43
CA LEU A 18 53.48 42.34 13.89
C LEU A 18 52.78 41.69 12.69
N PRO A 19 53.14 40.46 12.29
CA PRO A 19 52.38 39.75 11.29
C PRO A 19 50.95 39.61 11.82
N GLN A 20 49.96 40.04 11.05
CA GLN A 20 48.60 39.52 11.18
C GLN A 20 48.71 38.01 11.01
N THR A 21 48.82 37.30 12.12
CA THR A 21 48.60 35.88 12.17
C THR A 21 47.13 35.70 11.80
N LYS A 22 46.88 35.44 10.51
CA LYS A 22 45.69 34.71 10.08
C LYS A 22 45.72 33.41 10.88
N THR A 23 45.09 33.41 12.05
CA THR A 23 44.69 32.18 12.72
C THR A 23 43.94 31.39 11.67
N ARG A 24 44.54 30.28 11.21
CA ARG A 24 43.85 29.33 10.34
C ARG A 24 42.58 28.96 11.08
N GLU A 25 41.44 29.51 10.67
CA GLU A 25 40.15 29.18 11.26
C GLU A 25 40.03 27.66 11.20
N SER A 26 39.99 27.03 12.38
CA SER A 26 39.81 25.58 12.46
C SER A 26 38.55 25.21 11.69
N PRO A 27 38.58 24.14 10.88
CA PRO A 27 37.44 23.81 10.04
C PRO A 27 36.16 23.64 10.87
N PRO A 28 34.97 23.91 10.30
CA PRO A 28 33.70 23.77 11.00
C PRO A 28 33.49 22.34 11.52
N ARG A 29 33.02 22.25 12.77
CA ARG A 29 32.68 20.98 13.47
C ARG A 29 31.26 21.04 14.00
N THR A 30 30.68 19.88 14.28
CA THR A 30 29.32 19.76 14.82
C THR A 30 29.33 18.92 16.08
N ASP A 31 28.52 19.29 17.07
CA ASP A 31 28.46 18.53 18.31
C ASP A 31 27.94 17.10 18.08
N VAL A 32 28.44 16.14 18.87
CA VAL A 32 28.12 14.71 18.71
C VAL A 32 26.61 14.47 18.67
N GLY A 33 25.83 15.07 19.58
CA GLY A 33 24.39 14.82 19.63
C GLY A 33 23.63 15.35 18.41
N THR A 34 24.01 16.53 17.89
CA THR A 34 23.48 17.01 16.62
C THR A 34 23.83 16.06 15.47
N ILE A 35 25.09 15.61 15.37
CA ILE A 35 25.51 14.69 14.29
C ILE A 35 24.69 13.41 14.35
N THR A 36 24.59 12.80 15.53
CA THR A 36 23.85 11.54 15.73
C THR A 36 22.38 11.69 15.34
N LEU A 37 21.68 12.70 15.86
CA LEU A 37 20.27 12.89 15.56
C LEU A 37 20.04 13.33 14.11
N HIS A 38 20.95 14.10 13.52
CA HIS A 38 20.87 14.47 12.12
C HIS A 38 20.97 13.25 11.20
N TRP A 39 21.98 12.39 11.39
CA TRP A 39 22.13 11.19 10.56
C TRP A 39 21.04 10.16 10.80
N ALA A 40 20.58 9.99 12.04
CA ALA A 40 19.42 9.16 12.34
C ALA A 40 18.16 9.66 11.59
N THR A 41 17.91 10.97 11.63
CA THR A 41 16.79 11.59 10.90
C THR A 41 16.96 11.44 9.40
N ALA A 42 18.16 11.72 8.87
CA ALA A 42 18.44 11.63 7.43
C ALA A 42 18.23 10.21 6.91
N LEU A 43 18.71 9.19 7.65
CA LEU A 43 18.52 7.78 7.29
C LEU A 43 17.04 7.41 7.29
N ALA A 44 16.30 7.72 8.38
CA ALA A 44 14.88 7.45 8.46
C ALA A 44 14.12 8.12 7.29
N PHE A 45 14.45 9.37 6.99
CA PHE A 45 13.80 10.13 5.94
C PHE A 45 14.10 9.58 4.53
N VAL A 46 15.35 9.19 4.26
CA VAL A 46 15.72 8.55 2.98
C VAL A 46 15.01 7.21 2.82
N VAL A 47 14.97 6.37 3.87
CA VAL A 47 14.24 5.09 3.84
C VAL A 47 12.76 5.34 3.59
N SER A 48 12.12 6.27 4.30
CA SER A 48 10.71 6.64 4.06
C SER A 48 10.47 7.13 2.62
N LEU A 49 11.37 7.94 2.05
CA LEU A 49 11.23 8.43 0.68
C LEU A 49 11.34 7.30 -0.35
N VAL A 50 12.39 6.47 -0.30
CA VAL A 50 12.59 5.43 -1.33
C VAL A 50 11.52 4.33 -1.25
N THR A 51 11.09 3.97 -0.04
CA THR A 51 9.99 3.01 0.17
C THR A 51 8.64 3.63 -0.19
N GLY A 52 8.39 4.89 0.17
CA GLY A 52 7.15 5.60 -0.16
C GLY A 52 6.97 5.83 -1.66
N ILE A 53 8.04 6.19 -2.38
CA ILE A 53 8.00 6.32 -3.84
C ILE A 53 7.76 4.94 -4.49
N ARG A 54 8.32 3.85 -3.94
CA ARG A 54 8.01 2.49 -4.41
C ARG A 54 6.53 2.15 -4.25
N ILE A 55 5.94 2.44 -3.10
CA ILE A 55 4.50 2.25 -2.86
C ILE A 55 3.69 3.11 -3.85
N ALA A 56 4.05 4.38 -4.02
CA ALA A 56 3.37 5.28 -4.95
C ALA A 56 3.49 4.84 -6.43
N ALA A 57 4.58 4.15 -6.80
CA ALA A 57 4.79 3.63 -8.16
C ALA A 57 3.80 2.52 -8.54
N ASP A 58 3.16 1.88 -7.55
CA ASP A 58 2.13 0.88 -7.79
C ASP A 58 0.79 1.49 -8.22
N ALA A 59 0.53 2.78 -7.96
CA ALA A 59 -0.75 3.42 -8.32
C ALA A 59 -1.02 3.40 -9.84
N LEU A 60 -2.31 3.34 -10.22
CA LEU A 60 -2.72 3.18 -11.63
C LEU A 60 -2.16 4.30 -12.52
N ARG A 61 -2.11 5.52 -11.99
CA ARG A 61 -1.55 6.71 -12.64
C ARG A 61 -0.46 7.31 -11.76
N ALA A 62 0.79 6.91 -12.00
CA ALA A 62 1.95 7.35 -11.22
C ALA A 62 3.14 7.71 -12.13
N PRO A 63 3.06 8.79 -12.94
CA PRO A 63 4.03 9.03 -14.01
C PRO A 63 5.47 9.13 -13.50
N PHE A 64 5.71 9.92 -12.45
CA PHE A 64 7.06 10.14 -11.94
C PHE A 64 7.56 8.97 -11.07
N SER A 65 6.74 8.45 -10.16
CA SER A 65 7.11 7.31 -9.32
C SER A 65 7.38 6.05 -10.15
N LYS A 66 6.58 5.80 -11.20
CA LYS A 66 6.76 4.66 -12.11
C LYS A 66 8.01 4.79 -12.98
N TRP A 67 8.38 6.01 -13.36
CA TRP A 67 9.66 6.27 -14.04
C TRP A 67 10.86 5.97 -13.14
N LEU A 68 10.77 6.28 -11.84
CA LEU A 68 11.80 5.94 -10.85
C LEU A 68 11.81 4.45 -10.45
N ALA A 69 10.74 3.70 -10.72
CA ALA A 69 10.57 2.32 -10.29
C ALA A 69 11.77 1.38 -10.56
N PRO A 70 12.56 1.49 -11.64
CA PRO A 70 13.70 0.59 -11.86
C PRO A 70 14.82 0.69 -10.81
N VAL A 71 14.97 1.84 -10.13
CA VAL A 71 16.08 2.08 -9.17
C VAL A 71 15.65 2.05 -7.70
N LEU A 72 14.35 1.86 -7.44
CA LEU A 72 13.81 1.81 -6.08
C LEU A 72 13.95 0.41 -5.48
N PRO A 73 13.99 0.26 -4.14
CA PRO A 73 13.99 -1.05 -3.48
C PRO A 73 12.75 -1.87 -3.87
N GLN A 74 12.86 -3.21 -3.86
CA GLN A 74 11.78 -4.15 -4.21
C GLN A 74 11.68 -5.23 -3.13
N GLY A 75 10.56 -5.98 -3.08
CA GLY A 75 10.28 -6.98 -2.06
C GLY A 75 9.35 -6.45 -0.96
N GLU A 76 9.56 -6.88 0.29
CA GLU A 76 8.83 -6.36 1.44
C GLU A 76 9.21 -4.89 1.68
N ILE A 77 8.27 -3.97 1.44
CA ILE A 77 8.50 -2.52 1.48
C ILE A 77 7.70 -1.85 2.59
N PHE A 78 6.54 -2.40 2.95
CA PHE A 78 5.62 -1.80 3.90
C PHE A 78 6.24 -1.72 5.30
N SER A 79 6.86 -2.80 5.79
CA SER A 79 7.47 -2.80 7.13
C SER A 79 8.59 -1.77 7.23
N TRP A 80 9.45 -1.66 6.21
CA TRP A 80 10.50 -0.64 6.17
C TRP A 80 9.93 0.78 6.16
N HIS A 81 8.86 1.02 5.41
CA HIS A 81 8.22 2.33 5.37
C HIS A 81 7.66 2.73 6.75
N PHE A 82 6.95 1.81 7.41
CA PHE A 82 6.34 2.06 8.71
C PHE A 82 7.37 2.15 9.85
N LEU A 83 8.41 1.30 9.84
CA LEU A 83 9.51 1.40 10.80
C LEU A 83 10.30 2.70 10.63
N ALA A 84 10.53 3.14 9.40
CA ALA A 84 11.14 4.45 9.14
C ALA A 84 10.23 5.60 9.62
N GLY A 85 8.92 5.50 9.43
CA GLY A 85 7.95 6.43 10.02
C GLY A 85 8.01 6.47 11.56
N LEU A 86 8.12 5.32 12.21
CA LEU A 86 8.31 5.23 13.66
C LEU A 86 9.64 5.86 14.11
N ALA A 87 10.70 5.67 13.33
CA ALA A 87 11.99 6.32 13.56
C ALA A 87 11.91 7.85 13.43
N VAL A 88 11.01 8.40 12.60
CA VAL A 88 10.75 9.85 12.53
C VAL A 88 10.12 10.37 13.82
N PHE A 89 9.19 9.63 14.45
CA PHE A 89 8.66 9.99 15.78
C PHE A 89 9.75 10.03 16.85
N PHE A 90 10.63 9.01 16.87
CA PHE A 90 11.80 8.99 17.73
C PHE A 90 12.70 10.20 17.48
N CYS A 91 13.11 10.43 16.23
CA CYS A 91 14.07 11.47 15.88
C CYS A 91 13.52 12.87 16.14
N GLY A 92 12.26 13.13 15.80
CA GLY A 92 11.62 14.43 16.00
C GLY A 92 11.53 14.81 17.47
N SER A 93 11.04 13.90 18.31
CA SER A 93 10.91 14.15 19.76
C SER A 93 12.27 14.23 20.45
N ALA A 94 13.22 13.34 20.11
CA ALA A 94 14.58 13.40 20.61
C ALA A 94 15.29 14.70 20.20
N TYR A 95 15.11 15.16 18.96
CA TYR A 95 15.71 16.40 18.49
C TYR A 95 15.20 17.63 19.25
N VAL A 96 13.88 17.75 19.44
CA VAL A 96 13.29 18.85 20.24
C VAL A 96 13.82 18.81 21.68
N ALA A 97 13.83 17.63 22.31
CA ALA A 97 14.37 17.47 23.66
C ALA A 97 15.88 17.81 23.73
N TYR A 98 16.65 17.43 22.72
CA TYR A 98 18.08 17.70 22.65
C TYR A 98 18.37 19.20 22.50
N LEU A 99 17.61 19.91 21.65
CA LEU A 99 17.75 21.37 21.51
C LEU A 99 17.49 22.08 22.84
N ALA A 100 16.44 21.70 23.56
CA ALA A 100 16.09 22.27 24.85
C ALA A 100 17.16 21.98 25.92
N ARG A 101 17.59 20.71 26.04
CA ARG A 101 18.55 20.29 27.07
C ARG A 101 19.98 20.70 26.78
N GLY A 102 20.35 20.80 25.50
CA GLY A 102 21.67 21.25 25.06
C GLY A 102 21.84 22.76 25.06
N GLY A 103 20.81 23.55 25.41
CA GLY A 103 20.86 25.01 25.30
C GLY A 103 21.00 25.51 23.86
N LEU A 104 20.53 24.74 22.88
CA LEU A 104 20.72 24.97 21.45
C LEU A 104 19.50 25.60 20.76
N VAL A 105 18.45 25.98 21.51
CA VAL A 105 17.18 26.51 20.95
C VAL A 105 17.42 27.71 20.03
N GLU A 106 18.33 28.62 20.40
CA GLU A 106 18.66 29.80 19.59
C GLU A 106 19.35 29.47 18.25
N ARG A 107 19.74 28.21 18.01
CA ARG A 107 20.30 27.76 16.73
C ARG A 107 19.35 28.08 15.57
N ASN A 108 18.06 27.82 15.76
CA ASN A 108 17.01 27.97 14.75
C ASN A 108 16.15 29.22 14.97
N SER A 109 16.66 30.21 15.71
CA SER A 109 15.94 31.45 16.01
C SER A 109 15.55 32.20 14.73
N LEU A 110 14.24 32.44 14.53
CA LEU A 110 13.71 33.21 13.40
C LEU A 110 14.25 34.64 13.37
N LYS A 111 14.74 35.19 14.49
CA LYS A 111 15.38 36.51 14.52
C LYS A 111 16.57 36.61 13.55
N LYS A 112 17.25 35.49 13.25
CA LYS A 112 18.37 35.42 12.30
C LYS A 112 17.96 35.68 10.85
N THR A 113 16.67 35.58 10.51
CA THR A 113 16.19 35.86 9.14
C THR A 113 16.18 37.35 8.80
N ARG A 114 16.22 38.24 9.81
CA ARG A 114 16.30 39.69 9.63
C ARG A 114 17.49 40.14 8.76
N ILE A 115 18.56 39.34 8.72
CA ILE A 115 19.73 39.57 7.87
C ILE A 115 19.38 39.68 6.37
N LEU A 116 18.28 39.05 5.92
CA LEU A 116 17.84 39.11 4.53
C LEU A 116 17.43 40.52 4.11
N ALA A 117 16.83 41.28 5.02
CA ALA A 117 16.41 42.67 4.81
C ALA A 117 17.56 43.67 4.99
N MET A 118 18.72 43.22 5.48
CA MET A 118 19.89 44.07 5.72
C MET A 118 20.87 44.02 4.55
N ARG A 119 21.70 45.06 4.43
CA ARG A 119 22.87 45.06 3.53
C ARG A 119 23.97 44.18 4.13
N ALA A 120 23.89 42.88 3.85
CA ALA A 120 24.82 41.86 4.33
C ALA A 120 25.45 41.07 3.16
N PRO A 121 26.68 40.53 3.34
CA PRO A 121 27.28 39.62 2.38
C PRO A 121 26.38 38.44 2.04
N ALA A 122 26.40 38.00 0.78
CA ALA A 122 25.57 36.89 0.29
C ALA A 122 25.68 35.63 1.16
N ARG A 123 26.89 35.32 1.64
CA ARG A 123 27.17 34.21 2.56
C ARG A 123 26.28 34.26 3.81
N LEU A 124 26.15 35.41 4.47
CA LEU A 124 25.30 35.55 5.67
C LEU A 124 23.81 35.44 5.33
N LYS A 125 23.40 35.91 4.14
CA LYS A 125 22.03 35.74 3.64
C LYS A 125 21.68 34.27 3.45
N TRP A 126 22.59 33.45 2.91
CA TRP A 126 22.40 32.00 2.84
C TRP A 126 22.29 31.32 4.21
N GLY A 127 22.94 31.89 5.24
CA GLY A 127 22.73 31.48 6.63
C GLY A 127 21.28 31.69 7.09
N ALA A 128 20.69 32.84 6.77
CA ALA A 128 19.28 33.13 7.03
C ALA A 128 18.33 32.26 6.19
N VAL A 129 18.64 32.01 4.91
CA VAL A 129 17.89 31.06 4.07
C VAL A 129 17.90 29.67 4.69
N ASN A 130 19.04 29.20 5.20
CA ASN A 130 19.09 27.93 5.91
C ASN A 130 18.12 27.91 7.09
N ILE A 131 18.00 28.98 7.91
CA ILE A 131 17.01 29.01 9.01
C ILE A 131 15.58 28.84 8.48
N ILE A 132 15.23 29.51 7.38
CA ILE A 132 13.91 29.36 6.75
C ILE A 132 13.70 27.90 6.30
N LEU A 133 14.70 27.30 5.65
CA LEU A 133 14.68 25.90 5.23
C LEU A 133 14.48 24.94 6.42
N HIS A 134 15.12 25.18 7.57
CA HIS A 134 14.89 24.35 8.77
C HIS A 134 13.43 24.40 9.23
N TRP A 135 12.82 25.58 9.32
CA TRP A 135 11.41 25.71 9.71
C TRP A 135 10.47 25.11 8.68
N PHE A 136 10.79 25.27 7.40
CA PHE A 136 10.05 24.63 6.32
C PHE A 136 10.07 23.10 6.44
N VAL A 137 11.24 22.47 6.66
CA VAL A 137 11.30 21.02 6.83
C VAL A 137 10.62 20.55 8.12
N TYR A 138 10.63 21.33 9.20
CA TYR A 138 9.87 20.98 10.40
C TYR A 138 8.37 20.92 10.11
N ALA A 139 7.83 21.93 9.43
CA ALA A 139 6.43 21.93 8.99
C ALA A 139 6.15 20.76 8.03
N LEU A 140 7.04 20.52 7.06
CA LEU A 140 6.90 19.46 6.08
C LEU A 140 6.94 18.06 6.71
N VAL A 141 7.82 17.82 7.68
CA VAL A 141 7.91 16.54 8.41
C VAL A 141 6.67 16.33 9.27
N ILE A 142 6.17 17.37 9.95
CA ILE A 142 4.91 17.29 10.71
C ILE A 142 3.76 16.94 9.76
N PHE A 143 3.69 17.60 8.60
CA PHE A 143 2.67 17.33 7.59
C PHE A 143 2.76 15.90 7.04
N LEU A 144 3.95 15.43 6.66
CA LEU A 144 4.19 14.06 6.20
C LEU A 144 3.85 13.03 7.28
N THR A 145 4.19 13.31 8.55
CA THR A 145 3.86 12.44 9.67
C THR A 145 2.35 12.36 9.86
N GLY A 146 1.65 13.50 9.87
CA GLY A 146 0.19 13.53 10.02
C GLY A 146 -0.55 12.83 8.87
N THR A 147 -0.18 13.15 7.63
CA THR A 147 -0.77 12.50 6.44
C THR A 147 -0.43 11.01 6.39
N GLY A 148 0.77 10.60 6.80
CA GLY A 148 1.16 9.19 6.90
C GLY A 148 0.37 8.43 7.96
N VAL A 149 0.08 9.05 9.11
CA VAL A 149 -0.80 8.48 10.14
C VAL A 149 -2.23 8.32 9.60
N MET A 150 -2.77 9.31 8.89
CA MET A 150 -4.10 9.19 8.27
C MET A 150 -4.17 8.00 7.31
N MET A 151 -3.18 7.84 6.43
CA MET A 151 -3.10 6.69 5.53
C MET A 151 -2.88 5.36 6.26
N TYR A 152 -2.13 5.36 7.35
CA TYR A 152 -1.94 4.17 8.18
C TYR A 152 -3.27 3.70 8.79
N LEU A 153 -4.12 4.65 9.19
CA LEU A 153 -5.47 4.40 9.72
C LEU A 153 -6.53 4.10 8.62
N GLY A 154 -6.12 4.04 7.35
CA GLY A 154 -6.98 3.64 6.22
C GLY A 154 -7.60 4.79 5.43
N TYR A 155 -7.21 6.04 5.67
CA TYR A 155 -7.66 7.20 4.89
C TYR A 155 -6.74 7.44 3.67
N GLY A 156 -7.25 7.13 2.48
CA GLY A 156 -6.61 7.27 1.18
C GLY A 156 -7.05 8.51 0.41
N GLY A 157 -7.29 8.34 -0.89
CA GLY A 157 -7.70 9.42 -1.80
C GLY A 157 -6.80 10.66 -1.71
N TRP A 158 -7.39 11.77 -1.27
CA TRP A 158 -6.68 13.05 -1.09
C TRP A 158 -5.49 12.96 -0.13
N TRP A 159 -5.56 12.15 0.92
CA TRP A 159 -4.43 11.97 1.84
C TRP A 159 -3.24 11.31 1.17
N ALA A 160 -3.47 10.31 0.32
CA ALA A 160 -2.42 9.68 -0.47
C ALA A 160 -1.80 10.64 -1.47
N TYR A 161 -2.62 11.45 -2.14
CA TYR A 161 -2.13 12.50 -3.05
C TYR A 161 -1.28 13.55 -2.32
N LEU A 162 -1.79 14.10 -1.20
CA LEU A 162 -1.10 15.09 -0.39
C LEU A 162 0.21 14.55 0.19
N HIS A 163 0.20 13.34 0.74
CA HIS A 163 1.39 12.68 1.27
C HIS A 163 2.44 12.47 0.18
N SER A 164 2.05 11.89 -0.96
CA SER A 164 2.96 11.67 -2.10
C SER A 164 3.52 12.99 -2.64
N THR A 165 2.71 14.04 -2.71
CA THR A 165 3.13 15.36 -3.20
C THR A 165 4.14 15.99 -2.24
N ALA A 166 3.84 15.97 -0.94
CA ALA A 166 4.76 16.44 0.10
C ALA A 166 6.08 15.63 0.12
N ALA A 167 6.04 14.34 -0.20
CA ALA A 167 7.24 13.50 -0.30
C ALA A 167 8.15 13.96 -1.46
N PHE A 168 7.58 14.36 -2.61
CA PHE A 168 8.37 14.94 -3.70
C PHE A 168 8.90 16.34 -3.38
N VAL A 169 8.12 17.16 -2.66
CA VAL A 169 8.61 18.44 -2.12
C VAL A 169 9.78 18.21 -1.15
N ALA A 170 9.70 17.17 -0.32
CA ALA A 170 10.77 16.76 0.58
C ALA A 170 12.02 16.29 -0.18
N LEU A 171 11.86 15.59 -1.30
CA LEU A 171 12.97 15.22 -2.17
C LEU A 171 13.69 16.47 -2.73
N VAL A 172 12.94 17.47 -3.22
CA VAL A 172 13.51 18.75 -3.68
C VAL A 172 14.18 19.50 -2.53
N TYR A 173 13.57 19.48 -1.34
CA TYR A 173 14.14 20.11 -0.14
C TYR A 173 15.54 19.58 0.18
N ILE A 174 15.81 18.28 0.03
CA ILE A 174 17.14 17.70 0.29
C ILE A 174 18.21 18.41 -0.56
N PHE A 175 17.96 18.59 -1.85
CA PHE A 175 18.89 19.29 -2.75
C PHE A 175 19.06 20.76 -2.36
N ALA A 176 17.94 21.46 -2.08
CA ALA A 176 17.98 22.86 -1.65
C ALA A 176 18.74 23.05 -0.34
N HIS A 177 18.57 22.13 0.62
CA HIS A 177 19.24 22.13 1.91
C HIS A 177 20.77 21.97 1.75
N VAL A 178 21.22 21.01 0.93
CA VAL A 178 22.64 20.79 0.66
C VAL A 178 23.24 22.00 -0.07
N ALA A 179 22.56 22.51 -1.10
CA ALA A 179 23.00 23.69 -1.84
C ALA A 179 23.10 24.94 -0.96
N ALA A 180 22.12 25.20 -0.10
CA ALA A 180 22.15 26.33 0.82
C ALA A 180 23.27 26.20 1.87
N HIS A 181 23.63 24.98 2.29
CA HIS A 181 24.82 24.76 3.12
C HIS A 181 26.13 24.98 2.35
N TYR A 182 26.21 24.56 1.10
CA TYR A 182 27.35 24.87 0.24
C TYR A 182 27.55 26.38 0.06
N LEU A 183 26.48 27.12 -0.27
CA LEU A 183 26.55 28.57 -0.50
C LEU A 183 26.82 29.36 0.80
N TYR A 184 26.50 28.78 1.96
CA TYR A 184 26.80 29.37 3.27
C TYR A 184 28.28 29.20 3.69
N GLY A 185 28.98 28.15 3.28
CA GLY A 185 30.34 27.93 3.79
C GLY A 185 31.20 26.91 3.06
N GLY A 186 30.87 26.59 1.80
CA GLY A 186 31.58 25.67 0.93
C GLY A 186 31.58 24.22 1.41
N TRP A 187 32.53 23.44 0.91
CA TRP A 187 32.68 22.02 1.25
C TRP A 187 32.95 21.78 2.73
N LEU A 188 33.70 22.66 3.39
CA LEU A 188 33.99 22.57 4.82
C LEU A 188 32.72 22.66 5.67
N GLN A 189 31.72 23.42 5.21
CA GLN A 189 30.42 23.53 5.85
C GLN A 189 29.55 22.28 5.62
N ILE A 190 29.66 21.62 4.47
CA ILE A 190 28.98 20.33 4.23
C ILE A 190 29.63 19.26 5.13
N PHE A 191 30.95 19.13 5.09
CA PHE A 191 31.66 18.07 5.81
C PHE A 191 31.65 18.22 7.33
N ARG A 192 31.10 19.32 7.87
CA ARG A 192 30.94 19.51 9.32
C ARG A 192 30.10 18.42 9.99
N VAL A 193 29.18 17.78 9.26
CA VAL A 193 28.33 16.69 9.79
C VAL A 193 29.07 15.36 9.91
N PHE A 194 30.32 15.30 9.48
CA PHE A 194 31.23 14.16 9.68
C PHE A 194 32.38 14.50 10.64
N ARG A 195 32.38 15.70 11.24
CA ARG A 195 33.46 16.21 12.10
C ARG A 195 32.93 16.46 13.51
N PRO A 196 32.89 15.42 14.37
CA PRO A 196 32.35 15.54 15.72
C PRO A 196 33.20 16.45 16.60
N THR A 197 32.55 17.16 17.51
CA THR A 197 33.16 17.87 18.64
C THR A 197 32.30 17.67 19.89
N PRO A 198 32.84 17.78 21.11
CA PRO A 198 32.02 17.83 22.31
C PRO A 198 31.04 19.01 22.28
N LEU A 199 29.86 18.85 22.88
CA LEU A 199 28.91 19.93 23.06
C LEU A 199 29.54 21.03 23.92
N ALA A 200 29.50 22.28 23.45
CA ALA A 200 30.00 23.42 24.21
C ALA A 200 29.17 23.61 25.49
N ILE A 201 29.82 23.54 26.65
CA ILE A 201 29.15 23.63 27.94
C ILE A 201 28.86 25.11 28.24
N THR A 202 27.58 25.44 28.40
CA THR A 202 27.09 26.76 28.81
C THR A 202 26.17 26.62 30.01
N LYS A 203 25.79 27.73 30.65
CA LYS A 203 24.82 27.73 31.77
C LYS A 203 23.47 27.11 31.39
N ALA A 204 23.11 27.09 30.10
CA ALA A 204 21.86 26.53 29.61
C ALA A 204 21.91 25.00 29.42
N VAL A 205 23.09 24.38 29.41
CA VAL A 205 23.26 22.94 29.17
C VAL A 205 22.85 22.16 30.42
N ARG A 206 21.92 21.22 30.26
CA ARG A 206 21.53 20.28 31.31
C ARG A 206 22.36 19.00 31.24
N PRO A 207 22.51 18.25 32.35
CA PRO A 207 23.27 16.98 32.34
C PRO A 207 22.73 15.96 31.33
N ARG A 208 23.66 15.23 30.69
CA ARG A 208 23.40 14.12 29.76
C ARG A 208 22.32 14.44 28.70
N PRO A 209 22.47 15.53 27.93
CA PRO A 209 21.39 16.03 27.07
C PRO A 209 20.99 15.01 25.99
N LEU A 210 21.95 14.36 25.34
CA LEU A 210 21.68 13.36 24.29
C LEU A 210 21.03 12.09 24.84
N LEU A 211 21.52 11.57 25.97
CA LEU A 211 20.98 10.34 26.57
C LEU A 211 19.50 10.51 26.97
N VAL A 212 19.18 11.61 27.64
CA VAL A 212 17.79 11.90 28.04
C VAL A 212 16.91 12.17 26.82
N ALA A 213 17.42 12.88 25.82
CA ALA A 213 16.71 13.11 24.57
C ALA A 213 16.39 11.79 23.83
N ALA A 214 17.35 10.87 23.74
CA ALA A 214 17.15 9.55 23.17
C ALA A 214 16.12 8.75 23.98
N ALA A 215 16.18 8.78 25.32
CA ALA A 215 15.19 8.11 26.17
C ALA A 215 13.76 8.63 25.94
N ILE A 216 13.59 9.96 25.78
CA ILE A 216 12.30 10.56 25.41
C ILE A 216 11.87 10.07 24.03
N GLY A 217 12.79 10.04 23.06
CA GLY A 217 12.52 9.50 21.72
C GLY A 217 12.01 8.06 21.76
N VAL A 218 12.66 7.19 22.54
CA VAL A 218 12.22 5.80 22.73
C VAL A 218 10.83 5.75 23.36
N ALA A 219 10.60 6.52 24.42
CA ALA A 219 9.30 6.55 25.09
C ALA A 219 8.16 6.98 24.15
N VAL A 220 8.40 7.98 23.29
CA VAL A 220 7.41 8.41 22.28
C VAL A 220 7.18 7.32 21.24
N ALA A 221 8.23 6.73 20.67
CA ALA A 221 8.09 5.66 19.68
C ALA A 221 7.36 4.43 20.26
N CYS A 222 7.74 3.98 21.46
CA CYS A 222 7.04 2.91 22.17
C CYS A 222 5.59 3.28 22.49
N GLY A 223 5.32 4.53 22.87
CA GLY A 223 3.96 5.03 23.10
C GLY A 223 3.10 4.97 21.84
N VAL A 224 3.64 5.39 20.69
CA VAL A 224 2.93 5.31 19.39
C VAL A 224 2.68 3.86 18.99
N ALA A 225 3.68 2.99 19.08
CA ALA A 225 3.53 1.58 18.76
C ALA A 225 2.54 0.85 19.70
N GLY A 226 2.60 1.16 21.00
CA GLY A 226 1.66 0.64 22.00
C GLY A 226 0.23 1.14 21.77
N LEU A 227 0.06 2.40 21.36
CA LEU A 227 -1.23 2.97 21.00
C LEU A 227 -1.81 2.29 19.76
N ASP A 228 -1.00 2.03 18.71
CA ASP A 228 -1.47 1.25 17.56
C ASP A 228 -2.01 -0.11 18.00
N TRP A 229 -1.21 -0.87 18.76
CA TRP A 229 -1.58 -2.20 19.23
C TRP A 229 -2.87 -2.19 20.05
N ALA A 230 -2.97 -1.26 21.02
CA ALA A 230 -4.11 -1.17 21.94
C ALA A 230 -5.42 -0.71 21.28
N THR A 231 -5.35 -0.09 20.10
CA THR A 231 -6.51 0.46 19.40
C THR A 231 -6.87 -0.34 18.14
N ARG A 232 -6.33 -1.55 17.97
CA ARG A 232 -6.73 -2.43 16.85
C ARG A 232 -8.15 -2.92 17.05
N ASP A 233 -8.89 -2.99 15.97
CA ASP A 233 -10.26 -3.51 16.01
C ASP A 233 -10.27 -5.01 16.34
N ALA A 234 -11.25 -5.40 17.13
CA ALA A 234 -11.52 -6.80 17.46
C ALA A 234 -12.90 -7.19 16.92
N LEU A 235 -12.91 -8.11 15.94
CA LEU A 235 -14.09 -8.79 15.45
C LEU A 235 -14.39 -9.97 16.37
N VAL A 236 -15.40 -9.82 17.21
CA VAL A 236 -15.89 -10.89 18.07
C VAL A 236 -16.82 -11.78 17.23
N VAL A 237 -16.45 -13.05 17.08
CA VAL A 237 -17.31 -14.07 16.47
C VAL A 237 -18.26 -14.56 17.55
N ALA A 238 -19.47 -14.01 17.57
CA ALA A 238 -20.42 -14.27 18.64
C ALA A 238 -21.10 -15.63 18.49
N ARG A 239 -21.36 -16.31 19.61
CA ARG A 239 -22.08 -17.59 19.57
C ARG A 239 -23.59 -17.39 19.42
N VAL A 240 -24.22 -18.19 18.55
CA VAL A 240 -25.67 -18.23 18.34
C VAL A 240 -26.21 -19.66 18.46
N SER A 241 -27.48 -19.78 18.84
CA SER A 241 -28.22 -21.05 18.83
C SER A 241 -28.67 -21.44 17.42
N ASP A 242 -29.09 -20.44 16.65
CA ASP A 242 -29.68 -20.59 15.33
C ASP A 242 -28.76 -19.96 14.30
N ALA A 243 -28.43 -20.72 13.27
CA ALA A 243 -27.62 -20.25 12.16
C ALA A 243 -28.34 -19.12 11.39
N PRO A 244 -27.62 -18.07 10.95
CA PRO A 244 -28.22 -17.05 10.09
C PRO A 244 -28.69 -17.67 8.77
N LYS A 245 -29.84 -17.22 8.28
CA LYS A 245 -30.25 -17.50 6.90
C LYS A 245 -29.41 -16.64 5.96
N LEU A 246 -28.60 -17.29 5.13
CA LEU A 246 -27.78 -16.62 4.13
C LEU A 246 -28.62 -16.32 2.89
N ASP A 247 -28.92 -15.05 2.65
CA ASP A 247 -29.69 -14.57 1.50
C ASP A 247 -29.11 -13.32 0.81
N GLY A 248 -27.86 -12.97 1.15
CA GLY A 248 -27.17 -11.80 0.65
C GLY A 248 -27.68 -10.51 1.28
N ALA A 249 -28.27 -10.55 2.47
CA ALA A 249 -28.77 -9.36 3.16
C ALA A 249 -28.45 -9.38 4.66
N MET A 250 -28.27 -8.20 5.25
CA MET A 250 -27.97 -8.05 6.69
C MET A 250 -29.21 -8.12 7.59
N GLY A 251 -30.37 -8.52 7.05
CA GLY A 251 -31.68 -8.42 7.70
C GLY A 251 -32.02 -9.57 8.64
N ASP A 252 -31.29 -10.69 8.59
CA ASP A 252 -31.53 -11.82 9.48
C ASP A 252 -31.33 -11.41 10.96
N PRO A 253 -32.26 -11.74 11.88
CA PRO A 253 -32.16 -11.38 13.29
C PRO A 253 -30.86 -11.85 13.98
N ALA A 254 -30.25 -12.94 13.54
CA ALA A 254 -28.99 -13.44 14.10
C ALA A 254 -27.87 -12.39 13.93
N TRP A 255 -27.84 -11.63 12.82
CA TRP A 255 -26.83 -10.59 12.60
C TRP A 255 -26.92 -9.42 13.57
N SER A 256 -28.05 -9.23 14.26
CA SER A 256 -28.18 -8.21 15.30
C SER A 256 -27.36 -8.55 16.57
N ARG A 257 -26.97 -9.81 16.74
CA ARG A 257 -26.13 -10.29 17.86
C ARG A 257 -24.64 -10.04 17.62
N ALA A 258 -24.22 -9.91 16.36
CA ALA A 258 -22.84 -9.63 16.01
C ALA A 258 -22.54 -8.13 16.13
N ARG A 259 -21.48 -7.79 16.87
CA ARG A 259 -20.94 -6.43 16.87
C ARG A 259 -20.23 -6.17 15.54
N PRO A 260 -20.62 -5.13 14.77
CA PRO A 260 -19.94 -4.81 13.52
C PRO A 260 -18.55 -4.22 13.78
N VAL A 261 -17.61 -4.56 12.90
CA VAL A 261 -16.32 -3.86 12.72
C VAL A 261 -16.35 -3.17 11.37
N PHE A 262 -15.90 -1.91 11.32
CA PHE A 262 -15.85 -1.13 10.09
C PHE A 262 -14.39 -0.93 9.66
N ILE A 263 -14.02 -1.54 8.53
CA ILE A 263 -12.66 -1.55 8.01
C ILE A 263 -12.60 -0.61 6.82
N ARG A 264 -11.83 0.48 6.95
CA ARG A 264 -11.59 1.39 5.82
C ARG A 264 -10.47 0.84 4.95
N THR A 265 -10.77 0.60 3.69
CA THR A 265 -9.79 0.22 2.66
C THR A 265 -9.49 1.41 1.76
N GLN A 266 -8.29 1.44 1.18
CA GLN A 266 -7.79 2.56 0.37
C GLN A 266 -6.93 2.10 -0.81
N GLN A 267 -6.71 3.03 -1.75
CA GLN A 267 -5.85 2.88 -2.94
C GLN A 267 -6.30 1.81 -3.94
N GLY A 268 -7.58 1.42 -3.93
CA GLY A 268 -8.17 0.59 -4.98
C GLY A 268 -8.38 1.36 -6.29
N ALA A 269 -8.46 0.64 -7.41
CA ALA A 269 -8.94 1.20 -8.66
C ALA A 269 -10.47 1.37 -8.63
N ASN A 270 -10.97 2.31 -9.43
CA ASN A 270 -12.38 2.51 -9.81
C ASN A 270 -13.39 2.95 -8.74
N LEU A 271 -13.11 2.74 -7.44
CA LEU A 271 -13.95 3.11 -6.28
C LEU A 271 -14.25 4.62 -6.18
N ASP A 272 -15.15 5.12 -7.02
CA ASP A 272 -15.59 6.52 -7.18
C ASP A 272 -14.45 7.55 -7.29
N GLY A 273 -13.30 7.11 -7.81
CA GLY A 273 -12.09 7.93 -7.90
C GLY A 273 -11.40 8.23 -6.56
N SER A 274 -12.02 7.91 -5.43
CA SER A 274 -11.40 8.01 -4.10
C SER A 274 -10.40 6.87 -3.85
N GLY A 275 -10.66 5.71 -4.46
CA GLY A 275 -9.93 4.47 -4.20
C GLY A 275 -10.23 3.88 -2.81
N GLU A 276 -11.27 4.38 -2.12
CA GLU A 276 -11.67 3.95 -0.79
C GLU A 276 -12.96 3.11 -0.82
N SER A 277 -13.06 2.15 0.10
CA SER A 277 -14.31 1.43 0.37
C SER A 277 -14.38 1.08 1.86
N LEU A 278 -15.53 1.33 2.50
CA LEU A 278 -15.77 0.93 3.87
C LEU A 278 -16.39 -0.46 3.91
N VAL A 279 -15.71 -1.41 4.57
CA VAL A 279 -16.20 -2.78 4.74
C VAL A 279 -16.76 -2.94 6.15
N GLU A 280 -18.06 -3.12 6.28
CA GLU A 280 -18.68 -3.62 7.50
C GLU A 280 -18.51 -5.14 7.56
N VAL A 281 -18.00 -5.64 8.69
CA VAL A 281 -17.83 -7.07 8.94
C VAL A 281 -18.59 -7.47 10.22
N ARG A 282 -19.36 -8.54 10.12
CA ARG A 282 -19.99 -9.23 11.25
C ARG A 282 -19.62 -10.71 11.20
N ALA A 283 -19.49 -11.35 12.36
CA ALA A 283 -19.19 -12.77 12.44
C ALA A 283 -19.96 -13.46 13.55
N LEU A 284 -20.40 -14.69 13.26
CA LEU A 284 -21.18 -15.54 14.17
C LEU A 284 -20.67 -16.98 14.09
N HIS A 285 -20.95 -17.79 15.10
CA HIS A 285 -20.77 -19.24 15.02
C HIS A 285 -21.85 -20.00 15.81
N ASP A 286 -22.16 -21.21 15.39
CA ASP A 286 -23.09 -22.11 16.09
C ASP A 286 -22.37 -23.25 16.86
N GLY A 287 -21.04 -23.26 16.79
CA GLY A 287 -20.17 -24.29 17.39
C GLY A 287 -19.75 -25.40 16.41
N GLN A 288 -20.34 -25.45 15.22
CA GLN A 288 -19.93 -26.32 14.11
C GLN A 288 -19.41 -25.51 12.93
N LYS A 289 -20.14 -24.45 12.57
CA LYS A 289 -19.86 -23.54 11.46
C LYS A 289 -19.60 -22.14 11.96
N ILE A 290 -18.78 -21.44 11.18
CA ILE A 290 -18.59 -20.01 11.28
C ILE A 290 -19.34 -19.33 10.13
N TYR A 291 -19.84 -18.14 10.40
CA TYR A 291 -20.57 -17.30 9.47
C TYR A 291 -19.93 -15.92 9.47
N PHE A 292 -19.70 -15.36 8.29
CA PHE A 292 -19.28 -13.98 8.13
C PHE A 292 -20.26 -13.25 7.24
N ALA A 293 -20.58 -12.01 7.59
CA ALA A 293 -21.26 -11.09 6.69
C ALA A 293 -20.36 -9.89 6.42
N PHE A 294 -20.15 -9.61 5.14
CA PHE A 294 -19.40 -8.47 4.64
C PHE A 294 -20.36 -7.57 3.87
N ARG A 295 -20.32 -6.27 4.15
CA ARG A 295 -21.01 -5.27 3.33
C ARG A 295 -20.03 -4.17 2.99
N TRP A 296 -19.82 -3.86 1.71
CA TRP A 296 -18.86 -2.85 1.29
C TRP A 296 -19.41 -1.89 0.25
N ASP A 297 -18.87 -0.67 0.25
CA ASP A 297 -19.17 0.35 -0.74
C ASP A 297 -18.55 -0.08 -2.08
N ASP A 298 -19.39 -0.17 -3.11
CA ASP A 298 -18.99 -0.52 -4.47
C ASP A 298 -19.91 0.18 -5.46
N PRO A 299 -19.42 1.22 -6.18
CA PRO A 299 -20.27 2.09 -6.97
C PRO A 299 -20.95 1.38 -8.13
N THR A 300 -20.38 0.26 -8.57
CA THR A 300 -20.90 -0.51 -9.69
C THR A 300 -21.20 -1.94 -9.29
N ARG A 301 -22.15 -2.55 -10.00
CA ARG A 301 -22.31 -4.00 -10.02
C ARG A 301 -21.58 -4.54 -11.23
N SER A 302 -20.32 -4.94 -11.09
CA SER A 302 -19.51 -5.39 -12.21
C SER A 302 -19.31 -6.89 -12.22
N LEU A 303 -19.79 -7.54 -13.27
CA LEU A 303 -19.70 -8.98 -13.50
C LEU A 303 -18.79 -9.30 -14.70
N ARG A 304 -18.37 -8.31 -15.47
CA ARG A 304 -17.73 -8.47 -16.79
C ARG A 304 -16.28 -8.96 -16.69
N ARG A 305 -16.04 -10.26 -16.50
CA ARG A 305 -14.70 -10.85 -16.47
C ARG A 305 -14.08 -10.92 -17.88
N ILE A 306 -13.38 -9.86 -18.32
CA ILE A 306 -12.71 -9.74 -19.64
C ILE A 306 -13.58 -10.31 -20.77
N PRO A 307 -14.74 -9.69 -21.07
CA PRO A 307 -15.60 -10.12 -22.15
C PRO A 307 -14.90 -9.98 -23.51
N ILE A 308 -15.38 -10.76 -24.48
CA ILE A 308 -14.87 -10.79 -25.85
C ILE A 308 -15.94 -10.33 -26.83
N ILE A 309 -15.54 -9.55 -27.84
CA ILE A 309 -16.40 -9.02 -28.89
C ILE A 309 -15.96 -9.56 -30.26
N LYS A 310 -16.93 -9.94 -31.09
CA LYS A 310 -16.66 -10.32 -32.47
C LYS A 310 -16.45 -9.08 -33.34
N LYS A 311 -15.32 -9.02 -34.04
CA LYS A 311 -14.98 -8.01 -35.05
C LYS A 311 -14.81 -8.68 -36.42
N GLU A 312 -14.56 -7.87 -37.45
CA GLU A 312 -14.34 -8.34 -38.82
C GLU A 312 -13.17 -9.32 -38.97
N ASP A 313 -12.10 -9.13 -38.19
CA ASP A 313 -10.87 -9.92 -38.22
C ASP A 313 -10.83 -11.06 -37.18
N GLY A 314 -11.89 -11.23 -36.38
CA GLY A 314 -12.01 -12.28 -35.38
C GLY A 314 -12.51 -11.77 -34.03
N TRP A 315 -12.28 -12.55 -32.96
CA TRP A 315 -12.72 -12.22 -31.61
C TRP A 315 -11.66 -11.42 -30.87
N HIS A 316 -12.04 -10.37 -30.17
CA HIS A 316 -11.13 -9.50 -29.42
C HIS A 316 -11.58 -9.40 -27.97
N VAL A 317 -10.64 -9.36 -27.03
CA VAL A 317 -10.97 -8.94 -25.66
C VAL A 317 -11.28 -7.45 -25.61
N LEU A 318 -12.22 -7.06 -24.74
CA LEU A 318 -12.62 -5.66 -24.58
C LEU A 318 -11.66 -4.83 -23.72
N ASP A 319 -10.97 -5.45 -22.75
CA ASP A 319 -10.03 -4.73 -21.87
C ASP A 319 -8.63 -4.64 -22.49
N GLU A 320 -8.13 -3.43 -22.71
CA GLU A 320 -6.83 -3.19 -23.36
C GLU A 320 -5.62 -3.64 -22.54
N ARG A 321 -5.82 -3.86 -21.23
CA ARG A 321 -4.80 -4.26 -20.25
C ARG A 321 -4.89 -5.74 -19.88
N ALA A 322 -5.75 -6.51 -20.58
CA ALA A 322 -5.85 -7.96 -20.39
C ALA A 322 -4.50 -8.68 -20.52
N GLY A 323 -3.72 -8.36 -21.55
CA GLY A 323 -2.37 -8.91 -21.74
C GLY A 323 -1.35 -8.47 -20.68
N LEU A 324 -1.54 -7.29 -20.08
CA LEU A 324 -0.74 -6.83 -18.93
C LEU A 324 -1.11 -7.57 -17.63
N GLN A 325 -2.19 -8.35 -17.64
CA GLN A 325 -2.77 -8.98 -16.45
C GLN A 325 -3.09 -7.97 -15.34
N ASP A 326 -3.54 -6.80 -15.76
CA ASP A 326 -3.87 -5.66 -14.92
C ASP A 326 -5.11 -4.93 -15.47
N ALA A 327 -6.10 -5.73 -15.91
CA ALA A 327 -7.39 -5.26 -16.38
C ALA A 327 -8.13 -4.46 -15.28
N VAL A 328 -8.71 -3.32 -15.67
CA VAL A 328 -9.43 -2.39 -14.78
C VAL A 328 -10.63 -1.75 -15.45
N ASP A 329 -10.91 -2.04 -16.72
CA ASP A 329 -12.08 -1.49 -17.41
C ASP A 329 -13.19 -2.54 -17.42
N PHE A 330 -12.88 -3.75 -17.86
CA PHE A 330 -13.84 -4.86 -17.88
C PHE A 330 -13.33 -6.04 -17.08
N TYR A 331 -13.59 -5.98 -15.77
CA TYR A 331 -13.39 -7.10 -14.85
C TYR A 331 -14.62 -7.29 -13.95
N GLU A 332 -14.64 -8.40 -13.22
CA GLU A 332 -15.67 -8.65 -12.20
C GLU A 332 -15.29 -8.06 -10.83
N ASP A 333 -16.29 -7.76 -10.01
CA ASP A 333 -16.08 -7.42 -8.61
C ASP A 333 -15.60 -8.63 -7.82
N LYS A 334 -14.76 -8.34 -6.83
CA LYS A 334 -14.24 -9.36 -5.91
C LYS A 334 -14.11 -8.81 -4.51
N LEU A 335 -14.19 -9.74 -3.56
CA LEU A 335 -13.74 -9.55 -2.20
C LEU A 335 -12.73 -10.65 -1.88
N ALA A 336 -11.57 -10.27 -1.37
CA ALA A 336 -10.62 -11.20 -0.77
C ALA A 336 -10.55 -10.98 0.74
N VAL A 337 -10.50 -12.08 1.48
CA VAL A 337 -10.31 -12.10 2.93
C VAL A 337 -9.15 -13.03 3.23
N ILE A 338 -8.20 -12.58 4.05
CA ILE A 338 -7.07 -13.42 4.48
C ILE A 338 -7.05 -13.56 6.00
N PHE A 339 -6.66 -14.74 6.48
CA PHE A 339 -6.51 -15.07 7.90
C PHE A 339 -5.11 -15.61 8.18
N SER A 340 -4.48 -15.06 9.22
CA SER A 340 -3.14 -15.46 9.66
C SER A 340 -3.03 -15.49 11.19
N ASP A 341 -2.13 -16.30 11.71
CA ASP A 341 -1.65 -16.27 13.10
C ASP A 341 -0.59 -15.17 13.33
N ASN A 342 -0.05 -14.62 12.23
CA ASN A 342 0.98 -13.60 12.25
C ASN A 342 0.38 -12.20 11.94
N PRO A 343 0.44 -11.22 12.88
CA PRO A 343 -0.08 -9.87 12.69
C PRO A 343 0.86 -8.94 11.90
N SER A 344 1.83 -9.48 11.15
CA SER A 344 2.82 -8.69 10.43
C SER A 344 2.18 -7.70 9.45
N LEU A 345 2.86 -6.57 9.25
CA LEU A 345 2.47 -5.53 8.29
C LEU A 345 2.51 -6.09 6.86
N GLY A 346 1.88 -5.40 5.90
CA GLY A 346 1.85 -5.85 4.50
C GLY A 346 1.00 -7.11 4.28
N GLY A 347 -0.09 -7.28 5.03
CA GLY A 347 -0.99 -8.43 4.90
C GLY A 347 -0.34 -9.72 5.39
N ALA A 348 0.00 -9.77 6.68
CA ALA A 348 0.74 -10.85 7.32
C ALA A 348 2.14 -11.11 6.71
N GLY A 349 2.82 -10.03 6.29
CA GLY A 349 4.19 -10.10 5.76
C GLY A 349 4.29 -10.74 4.37
N ALA A 350 3.18 -10.79 3.62
CA ALA A 350 3.10 -11.51 2.35
C ALA A 350 2.88 -10.60 1.14
N THR A 351 3.25 -9.33 1.21
CA THR A 351 3.12 -8.39 0.09
C THR A 351 4.47 -7.83 -0.30
N ASP A 352 4.92 -8.22 -1.50
CA ASP A 352 6.23 -7.87 -2.01
C ASP A 352 6.10 -7.08 -3.32
N LEU A 353 6.55 -5.83 -3.29
CA LEU A 353 6.34 -4.87 -4.38
C LEU A 353 7.53 -4.83 -5.35
N GLY A 354 7.23 -4.55 -6.62
CA GLY A 354 8.21 -4.34 -7.68
C GLY A 354 8.06 -5.29 -8.87
N ALA A 355 8.87 -5.03 -9.91
CA ALA A 355 8.93 -5.84 -11.11
C ALA A 355 9.81 -7.10 -10.96
N ASN A 356 10.66 -7.17 -9.95
CA ASN A 356 11.51 -8.33 -9.65
C ASN A 356 11.71 -8.54 -8.14
N PRO A 357 10.62 -8.72 -7.36
CA PRO A 357 10.71 -8.88 -5.90
C PRO A 357 11.27 -10.26 -5.50
N LEU A 358 11.26 -11.24 -6.41
CA LEU A 358 11.70 -12.61 -6.15
C LEU A 358 12.79 -13.02 -7.15
N PRO A 359 14.08 -12.74 -6.86
CA PRO A 359 15.19 -12.99 -7.78
C PRO A 359 15.28 -14.46 -8.20
N GLY A 360 15.58 -14.70 -9.47
CA GLY A 360 15.72 -16.06 -10.03
C GLY A 360 14.39 -16.74 -10.38
N LYS A 361 13.26 -16.03 -10.31
CA LYS A 361 11.94 -16.49 -10.75
C LYS A 361 11.40 -15.59 -11.87
N PRO A 362 10.37 -16.05 -12.63
CA PRO A 362 9.71 -15.21 -13.61
C PRO A 362 9.15 -13.93 -12.96
N MET A 363 9.29 -12.81 -13.64
CA MET A 363 8.79 -11.52 -13.18
C MET A 363 7.25 -11.49 -13.26
N PRO A 364 6.54 -10.79 -12.35
CA PRO A 364 5.11 -10.60 -12.49
C PRO A 364 4.82 -9.84 -13.79
N ILE A 365 3.93 -10.37 -14.64
CA ILE A 365 3.60 -9.78 -15.95
C ILE A 365 3.12 -8.32 -15.83
N ASN A 366 2.37 -8.02 -14.77
CA ASN A 366 1.89 -6.68 -14.44
C ASN A 366 2.96 -5.74 -13.83
N GLY A 367 4.11 -6.28 -13.42
CA GLY A 367 5.22 -5.55 -12.81
C GLY A 367 4.96 -4.97 -11.41
N ARG A 368 3.87 -5.37 -10.74
CA ARG A 368 3.43 -4.79 -9.46
C ARG A 368 4.07 -5.46 -8.25
N GLY A 369 4.24 -6.78 -8.31
CA GLY A 369 4.74 -7.55 -7.19
C GLY A 369 4.18 -8.96 -7.14
N PHE A 370 4.45 -9.65 -6.02
CA PHE A 370 3.87 -10.95 -5.69
C PHE A 370 3.32 -10.97 -4.27
N HIS A 371 2.48 -11.97 -4.01
CA HIS A 371 2.16 -12.37 -2.65
C HIS A 371 2.82 -13.71 -2.35
N TYR A 372 3.65 -13.77 -1.30
CA TYR A 372 4.29 -15.01 -0.83
C TYR A 372 4.79 -14.85 0.60
N THR A 373 4.95 -15.97 1.32
CA THR A 373 5.60 -15.99 2.64
C THR A 373 7.06 -16.42 2.52
N THR A 374 7.91 -15.93 3.42
CA THR A 374 9.35 -16.26 3.45
C THR A 374 9.74 -17.18 4.61
N ASP A 375 8.84 -17.32 5.60
CA ASP A 375 9.05 -18.08 6.84
C ASP A 375 8.49 -19.50 6.80
N GLY A 376 7.95 -19.93 5.65
CA GLY A 376 7.32 -21.25 5.50
C GLY A 376 5.85 -21.30 5.93
N SER A 377 5.29 -20.21 6.47
CA SER A 377 3.91 -20.17 6.93
C SER A 377 2.90 -20.14 5.77
N TYR A 378 1.65 -20.47 6.08
CA TYR A 378 0.53 -20.36 5.15
C TYR A 378 -0.54 -19.44 5.73
N ILE A 379 -1.04 -18.57 4.87
CA ILE A 379 -2.16 -17.65 5.10
C ILE A 379 -3.37 -18.25 4.40
N ASP A 380 -4.48 -18.41 5.14
CA ASP A 380 -5.76 -18.87 4.60
C ASP A 380 -6.42 -17.70 3.85
N MET A 381 -6.81 -17.90 2.60
CA MET A 381 -7.39 -16.85 1.75
C MET A 381 -8.72 -17.30 1.17
N TRP A 382 -9.77 -16.52 1.35
CA TRP A 382 -11.05 -16.72 0.68
C TRP A 382 -11.24 -15.61 -0.35
N GLN A 383 -11.58 -15.97 -1.58
CA GLN A 383 -11.82 -14.99 -2.63
C GLN A 383 -13.17 -15.22 -3.30
N TRP A 384 -14.10 -14.31 -3.04
CA TRP A 384 -15.35 -14.21 -3.78
C TRP A 384 -15.09 -13.49 -5.09
N LYS A 385 -15.64 -14.02 -6.19
CA LYS A 385 -15.49 -13.53 -7.56
C LYS A 385 -16.86 -13.57 -8.22
N ALA A 386 -17.41 -12.41 -8.58
CA ALA A 386 -18.81 -12.32 -8.95
C ALA A 386 -19.20 -13.33 -10.06
N SER A 387 -18.50 -13.33 -11.19
CA SER A 387 -18.81 -14.19 -12.33
C SER A 387 -18.10 -15.54 -12.32
N ARG A 388 -16.97 -15.66 -11.63
CA ARG A 388 -16.25 -16.93 -11.45
C ARG A 388 -16.76 -17.71 -10.23
N GLY A 389 -18.08 -17.88 -10.15
CA GLY A 389 -18.77 -18.73 -9.17
C GLY A 389 -19.48 -18.00 -8.03
N GLY A 390 -19.19 -16.72 -7.78
CA GLY A 390 -19.78 -15.93 -6.69
C GLY A 390 -21.30 -15.83 -6.78
N MET A 391 -21.83 -15.52 -7.96
CA MET A 391 -23.27 -15.49 -8.23
C MET A 391 -23.94 -16.89 -8.23
N LEU A 392 -23.15 -17.98 -8.13
CA LEU A 392 -23.60 -19.36 -7.97
C LEU A 392 -23.42 -19.88 -6.53
N GLY A 393 -23.07 -18.98 -5.62
CA GLY A 393 -22.87 -19.27 -4.21
C GLY A 393 -21.59 -20.03 -3.89
N ARG A 394 -20.54 -19.84 -4.72
CA ARG A 394 -19.21 -20.42 -4.52
C ARG A 394 -18.20 -19.34 -4.21
N VAL A 395 -17.29 -19.67 -3.30
CA VAL A 395 -16.13 -18.83 -2.95
C VAL A 395 -14.90 -19.69 -3.09
N ASP A 396 -13.87 -19.16 -3.76
CA ASP A 396 -12.63 -19.90 -3.90
C ASP A 396 -11.87 -19.89 -2.57
N SER A 397 -11.61 -21.08 -2.04
CA SER A 397 -10.68 -21.28 -0.94
C SER A 397 -9.26 -21.46 -1.48
N GLN A 398 -8.38 -20.55 -1.11
CA GLN A 398 -7.04 -20.34 -1.63
C GLN A 398 -6.05 -20.15 -0.47
N TYR A 399 -4.77 -20.02 -0.78
CA TYR A 399 -3.76 -19.71 0.23
C TYR A 399 -2.67 -18.79 -0.32
N ILE A 400 -1.94 -18.16 0.59
CA ILE A 400 -0.65 -17.53 0.31
C ILE A 400 0.40 -18.26 1.15
N GLY A 401 1.45 -18.77 0.52
CA GLY A 401 2.53 -19.49 1.17
C GLY A 401 3.88 -19.25 0.51
N PRO A 402 4.86 -20.13 0.70
CA PRO A 402 6.16 -20.00 0.07
C PRO A 402 6.06 -20.06 -1.46
N PRO A 403 6.96 -19.39 -2.20
CA PRO A 403 6.95 -19.42 -3.65
C PRO A 403 7.24 -20.82 -4.19
N TYR A 404 6.55 -21.22 -5.25
CA TYR A 404 6.74 -22.54 -5.87
C TYR A 404 7.82 -22.53 -6.99
N ALA A 405 8.16 -23.71 -7.48
CA ALA A 405 9.04 -23.85 -8.66
C ALA A 405 8.22 -23.55 -9.93
N PRO A 406 8.65 -22.59 -10.78
CA PRO A 406 7.86 -22.21 -11.94
C PRO A 406 7.83 -23.35 -12.97
N THR A 407 6.69 -23.53 -13.64
CA THR A 407 6.56 -24.44 -14.78
C THR A 407 7.31 -23.90 -16.00
N LEU A 408 7.48 -24.72 -17.04
CA LEU A 408 8.11 -24.27 -18.29
C LEU A 408 7.30 -23.13 -18.95
N ASP A 409 5.97 -23.24 -18.99
CA ASP A 409 5.09 -22.21 -19.53
C ASP A 409 5.23 -20.88 -18.75
N GLU A 410 5.36 -20.95 -17.42
CA GLU A 410 5.58 -19.76 -16.60
C GLU A 410 6.96 -19.13 -16.81
N GLN A 411 7.99 -19.95 -17.07
CA GLN A 411 9.34 -19.47 -17.42
C GLN A 411 9.35 -18.79 -18.80
N ASN A 412 8.56 -19.29 -19.73
CA ASN A 412 8.42 -18.75 -21.09
C ASN A 412 7.42 -17.60 -21.19
N TYR A 413 6.73 -17.26 -20.10
CA TYR A 413 5.63 -16.27 -20.07
C TYR A 413 4.39 -16.64 -20.91
N ASP A 414 4.20 -17.94 -21.15
CA ASP A 414 2.98 -18.53 -21.72
C ASP A 414 1.92 -18.82 -20.64
N ALA A 415 2.30 -18.70 -19.37
CA ALA A 415 1.42 -18.75 -18.21
C ALA A 415 1.84 -17.72 -17.14
N ARG A 416 0.90 -17.39 -16.25
CA ARG A 416 1.18 -16.47 -15.12
C ARG A 416 1.84 -17.23 -13.97
N TYR A 417 3.10 -16.90 -13.68
CA TYR A 417 3.70 -17.20 -12.39
C TYR A 417 3.06 -16.35 -11.28
N GLN A 418 2.66 -16.97 -10.16
CA GLN A 418 1.88 -16.31 -9.10
C GLN A 418 2.66 -16.08 -7.81
N GLY A 419 3.89 -16.58 -7.70
CA GLY A 419 4.68 -16.50 -6.48
C GLY A 419 4.18 -17.51 -5.46
N GLY A 420 3.61 -17.04 -4.34
CA GLY A 420 3.12 -17.87 -3.24
C GLY A 420 1.60 -17.96 -3.13
N TYR A 421 0.87 -17.17 -3.93
CA TYR A 421 -0.59 -17.22 -4.02
C TYR A 421 -1.02 -18.37 -4.93
N TRP A 422 -1.85 -19.29 -4.41
CA TRP A 422 -2.37 -20.41 -5.20
C TRP A 422 -3.72 -20.92 -4.69
N ASN A 423 -4.35 -21.81 -5.47
CA ASN A 423 -5.57 -22.48 -5.05
C ASN A 423 -5.27 -23.67 -4.13
N LYS A 424 -6.16 -23.94 -3.18
CA LYS A 424 -6.10 -25.19 -2.40
C LYS A 424 -6.39 -26.41 -3.30
N PRO A 425 -5.97 -27.62 -2.88
CA PRO A 425 -6.25 -28.85 -3.62
C PRO A 425 -7.74 -29.02 -3.96
N GLY A 426 -8.02 -29.42 -5.19
CA GLY A 426 -9.39 -29.56 -5.72
C GLY A 426 -9.54 -28.97 -7.12
N ARG A 427 -10.67 -29.26 -7.74
CA ARG A 427 -11.06 -28.77 -9.07
C ARG A 427 -11.80 -27.44 -8.97
N THR A 428 -11.65 -26.62 -10.00
CA THR A 428 -12.38 -25.37 -10.19
C THR A 428 -13.62 -25.60 -11.05
N LEU A 429 -14.72 -24.90 -10.74
CA LEU A 429 -15.93 -24.88 -11.57
C LEU A 429 -15.79 -24.04 -12.85
N TYR A 430 -14.72 -23.26 -13.00
CA TYR A 430 -14.60 -22.30 -14.10
C TYR A 430 -13.31 -22.45 -14.92
N SER A 431 -13.38 -22.07 -16.19
CA SER A 431 -12.25 -21.88 -17.10
C SER A 431 -12.41 -20.59 -17.92
N TYR A 432 -11.34 -20.13 -18.57
CA TYR A 432 -11.41 -19.01 -19.50
C TYR A 432 -11.85 -19.49 -20.88
N ASN A 433 -12.67 -18.70 -21.58
CA ASN A 433 -13.17 -19.03 -22.91
C ASN A 433 -12.19 -18.66 -24.06
N PHE A 434 -10.96 -18.30 -23.72
CA PHE A 434 -9.92 -17.93 -24.69
C PHE A 434 -8.56 -18.42 -24.22
N LYS A 435 -7.63 -18.61 -25.16
CA LYS A 435 -6.24 -18.94 -24.86
C LYS A 435 -5.54 -17.80 -24.12
N PHE A 436 -4.45 -18.12 -23.43
CA PHE A 436 -3.65 -17.12 -22.71
C PHE A 436 -3.27 -15.94 -23.61
N ILE A 437 -3.38 -14.73 -23.06
CA ILE A 437 -3.12 -13.47 -23.76
C ILE A 437 -1.77 -12.95 -23.28
N HIS A 438 -0.81 -12.86 -24.18
CA HIS A 438 0.52 -12.37 -23.86
C HIS A 438 0.51 -10.84 -23.75
N ARG A 439 1.54 -10.31 -23.11
CA ARG A 439 1.68 -8.88 -22.81
C ARG A 439 1.53 -7.97 -24.03
N ASN A 440 2.03 -8.41 -25.17
CA ASN A 440 2.07 -7.62 -26.40
C ASN A 440 0.97 -8.01 -27.40
N ASP A 441 0.07 -8.93 -27.04
CA ASP A 441 -1.01 -9.36 -27.92
C ASP A 441 -2.06 -8.25 -28.02
N LYS A 442 -2.30 -7.79 -29.25
CA LYS A 442 -3.29 -6.75 -29.58
C LYS A 442 -4.27 -7.18 -30.68
N GLY A 443 -4.04 -8.34 -31.28
CA GLY A 443 -4.88 -8.91 -32.34
C GLY A 443 -6.02 -9.77 -31.79
N PRO A 444 -6.69 -10.53 -32.68
CA PRO A 444 -7.76 -11.42 -32.28
C PRO A 444 -7.24 -12.53 -31.35
N VAL A 445 -8.05 -12.90 -30.36
CA VAL A 445 -7.82 -14.00 -29.43
C VAL A 445 -8.42 -15.30 -29.96
N THR A 446 -7.80 -16.43 -29.61
CA THR A 446 -8.36 -17.75 -29.91
C THR A 446 -9.46 -18.09 -28.90
N VAL A 447 -10.72 -18.03 -29.33
CA VAL A 447 -11.89 -18.48 -28.56
C VAL A 447 -11.95 -20.00 -28.55
N LEU A 448 -12.31 -20.57 -27.39
CA LEU A 448 -12.33 -22.02 -27.18
C LEU A 448 -13.73 -22.61 -27.41
N ARG A 449 -14.78 -21.88 -27.02
CA ARG A 449 -16.17 -22.34 -27.11
C ARG A 449 -17.10 -21.23 -27.59
N LEU A 450 -18.10 -21.63 -28.35
CA LEU A 450 -19.17 -20.76 -28.86
C LEU A 450 -20.50 -21.16 -28.23
N PRO A 451 -21.46 -20.23 -28.08
CA PRO A 451 -22.79 -20.58 -27.60
C PRO A 451 -23.54 -21.42 -28.64
N LYS A 452 -24.28 -22.44 -28.20
CA LYS A 452 -25.19 -23.19 -29.08
C LYS A 452 -26.33 -22.31 -29.62
N ASP A 453 -26.76 -21.34 -28.82
CA ASP A 453 -27.69 -20.28 -29.20
C ASP A 453 -27.11 -18.93 -28.78
N TRP A 454 -26.53 -18.20 -29.75
CA TRP A 454 -25.93 -16.91 -29.49
C TRP A 454 -26.96 -15.84 -29.10
N LYS A 455 -28.21 -15.94 -29.55
CA LYS A 455 -29.26 -14.97 -29.21
C LYS A 455 -29.66 -15.13 -27.76
N ALA A 456 -29.87 -16.37 -27.31
CA ALA A 456 -30.14 -16.67 -25.91
C ALA A 456 -28.97 -16.26 -25.02
N GLN A 457 -27.72 -16.48 -25.47
CA GLN A 457 -26.54 -16.05 -24.72
C GLN A 457 -26.46 -14.52 -24.59
N VAL A 458 -26.67 -13.76 -25.67
CA VAL A 458 -26.67 -12.29 -25.62
C VAL A 458 -27.81 -11.78 -24.74
N ALA A 459 -29.01 -12.36 -24.86
CA ALA A 459 -30.13 -12.01 -23.98
C ALA A 459 -29.83 -12.28 -22.50
N ALA A 460 -29.10 -13.36 -22.20
CA ALA A 460 -28.69 -13.70 -20.84
C ALA A 460 -27.67 -12.72 -20.23
N LEU A 461 -26.91 -11.96 -21.04
CA LEU A 461 -26.02 -10.91 -20.52
C LEU A 461 -26.81 -9.76 -19.89
N GLY A 462 -28.07 -9.56 -20.31
CA GLY A 462 -28.82 -8.33 -20.04
C GLY A 462 -28.32 -7.18 -20.92
N LYS A 463 -28.56 -5.95 -20.49
CA LYS A 463 -28.06 -4.75 -21.14
C LYS A 463 -26.53 -4.68 -21.00
N PHE A 464 -25.82 -4.64 -22.12
CA PHE A 464 -24.40 -4.32 -22.15
C PHE A 464 -24.16 -2.85 -22.49
N ASP A 465 -23.22 -2.23 -21.80
CA ASP A 465 -22.74 -0.87 -22.04
C ASP A 465 -21.20 -0.87 -22.09
N LEU A 466 -20.63 -0.15 -23.06
CA LEU A 466 -19.20 0.01 -23.24
C LEU A 466 -18.56 0.95 -22.20
N ASN A 467 -19.36 1.65 -21.41
CA ASN A 467 -18.87 2.36 -20.23
C ASN A 467 -18.48 1.33 -19.15
N PRO A 468 -17.19 1.24 -18.76
CA PRO A 468 -16.76 0.30 -17.73
C PRO A 468 -17.42 0.56 -16.37
N ASN A 469 -17.81 1.81 -16.09
CA ASN A 469 -18.43 2.20 -14.83
C ASN A 469 -19.96 2.02 -14.81
N SER A 470 -20.52 1.25 -15.75
CA SER A 470 -21.95 0.94 -15.77
C SER A 470 -22.22 -0.35 -15.01
N SER A 471 -23.27 -0.36 -14.20
CA SER A 471 -23.69 -1.58 -13.50
C SER A 471 -24.35 -2.58 -14.45
N ASP A 472 -24.08 -3.86 -14.23
CA ASP A 472 -24.76 -4.98 -14.89
C ASP A 472 -26.14 -5.25 -14.28
N ASP A 473 -27.10 -5.62 -15.13
CA ASP A 473 -28.47 -5.93 -14.74
C ASP A 473 -28.54 -7.02 -13.64
N GLU A 474 -29.52 -6.93 -12.73
CA GLU A 474 -29.70 -7.87 -11.61
C GLU A 474 -29.71 -9.35 -12.05
N ASN A 475 -30.33 -9.63 -13.20
CA ASN A 475 -30.41 -10.96 -13.81
C ASN A 475 -29.34 -11.24 -14.88
N GLY A 476 -28.44 -10.29 -15.14
CA GLY A 476 -27.37 -10.42 -16.14
C GLY A 476 -26.38 -11.51 -15.75
N ARG A 477 -26.06 -12.38 -16.72
CA ARG A 477 -25.20 -13.56 -16.54
C ARG A 477 -23.95 -13.46 -17.40
N TRP A 478 -22.83 -13.08 -16.78
CA TRP A 478 -21.53 -12.87 -17.43
C TRP A 478 -20.62 -14.10 -17.41
N TYR A 479 -21.22 -15.27 -17.70
CA TYR A 479 -20.55 -16.54 -17.92
C TYR A 479 -21.43 -17.44 -18.80
N MET A 480 -20.82 -18.39 -19.50
CA MET A 480 -21.56 -19.43 -20.25
C MET A 480 -21.44 -20.77 -19.52
N PHE A 481 -22.52 -21.54 -19.44
CA PHE A 481 -22.38 -22.92 -18.96
C PHE A 481 -21.79 -23.82 -20.07
N ASP A 482 -20.99 -24.81 -19.69
CA ASP A 482 -20.43 -25.79 -20.62
C ASP A 482 -21.53 -26.48 -21.44
N ARG A 483 -22.66 -26.81 -20.80
CA ARG A 483 -23.83 -27.41 -21.45
C ARG A 483 -24.53 -26.51 -22.49
N GLU A 484 -24.40 -25.19 -22.35
CA GLU A 484 -24.98 -24.16 -23.23
C GLU A 484 -24.03 -23.78 -24.38
N SER A 485 -22.82 -24.33 -24.38
CA SER A 485 -21.76 -24.03 -25.35
C SER A 485 -21.27 -25.28 -26.07
N GLU A 486 -20.60 -25.07 -27.19
CA GLU A 486 -19.96 -26.09 -28.01
C GLU A 486 -18.52 -25.67 -28.34
N PRO A 487 -17.60 -26.62 -28.60
CA PRO A 487 -16.25 -26.28 -29.05
C PRO A 487 -16.28 -25.36 -30.27
N TYR A 488 -15.32 -24.44 -30.35
CA TYR A 488 -15.20 -23.54 -31.49
C TYR A 488 -15.05 -24.32 -32.80
N THR A 489 -15.83 -23.92 -33.81
CA THR A 489 -15.65 -24.33 -35.21
C THR A 489 -15.83 -23.12 -36.12
N PRO A 490 -15.10 -23.01 -37.25
CA PRO A 490 -15.30 -21.93 -38.21
C PRO A 490 -16.75 -21.81 -38.69
N GLU A 491 -17.45 -22.93 -38.86
CA GLU A 491 -18.84 -22.98 -39.32
C GLU A 491 -19.80 -22.43 -38.27
N ALA A 492 -19.57 -22.72 -36.98
CA ALA A 492 -20.35 -22.14 -35.89
C ALA A 492 -20.06 -20.66 -35.72
N ASP A 493 -18.79 -20.27 -35.82
CA ASP A 493 -18.41 -18.87 -35.74
C ASP A 493 -19.06 -18.04 -36.85
N ALA A 494 -19.04 -18.50 -38.10
CA ALA A 494 -19.62 -17.80 -39.24
C ALA A 494 -21.12 -17.44 -39.08
N ARG A 495 -21.86 -18.16 -38.22
CA ARG A 495 -23.26 -17.88 -37.91
C ARG A 495 -23.47 -16.77 -36.88
N ILE A 496 -22.42 -16.37 -36.17
CA ILE A 496 -22.44 -15.35 -35.13
C ILE A 496 -22.12 -13.98 -35.76
N PRO A 497 -23.02 -12.98 -35.64
CA PRO A 497 -22.80 -11.65 -36.22
C PRO A 497 -21.61 -10.90 -35.59
N ILE A 498 -20.95 -10.06 -36.39
CA ILE A 498 -20.02 -9.04 -35.90
C ILE A 498 -20.75 -8.13 -34.89
N GLY A 499 -20.05 -7.73 -33.83
CA GLY A 499 -20.59 -6.98 -32.70
C GLY A 499 -21.15 -7.85 -31.58
N THR A 500 -21.27 -9.18 -31.79
CA THR A 500 -21.71 -10.10 -30.72
C THR A 500 -20.68 -10.12 -29.59
N ILE A 501 -21.17 -10.11 -28.36
CA ILE A 501 -20.35 -10.19 -27.14
C ILE A 501 -20.55 -11.55 -26.49
N LEU A 502 -19.46 -12.16 -26.05
CA LEU A 502 -19.48 -13.35 -25.22
C LEU A 502 -18.78 -13.11 -23.88
N PRO A 503 -19.20 -13.81 -22.82
CA PRO A 503 -18.43 -13.90 -21.59
C PRO A 503 -17.03 -14.48 -21.81
N GLY A 504 -16.07 -14.01 -21.03
CA GLY A 504 -14.72 -14.59 -20.97
C GLY A 504 -14.63 -15.87 -20.12
N VAL A 505 -15.73 -16.31 -19.50
CA VAL A 505 -15.77 -17.40 -18.52
C VAL A 505 -16.71 -18.50 -18.94
N ILE A 506 -16.25 -19.75 -18.81
CA ILE A 506 -17.07 -20.96 -18.90
C ILE A 506 -17.24 -21.54 -17.50
N ILE A 507 -18.47 -21.88 -17.11
CA ILE A 507 -18.78 -22.65 -15.91
C ILE A 507 -19.02 -24.12 -16.30
N ALA A 508 -18.20 -25.01 -15.77
CA ALA A 508 -18.24 -26.45 -15.97
C ALA A 508 -18.17 -27.18 -14.62
N GLY A 509 -19.29 -27.80 -14.22
CA GLY A 509 -19.37 -28.53 -12.97
C GLY A 509 -19.41 -27.63 -11.73
N ASP A 510 -18.76 -28.08 -10.66
CA ASP A 510 -18.69 -27.39 -9.36
C ASP A 510 -17.27 -27.51 -8.78
N ASN A 511 -16.96 -26.70 -7.77
CA ASN A 511 -15.73 -26.83 -6.98
C ASN A 511 -15.77 -28.14 -6.16
N ASP A 512 -14.60 -28.76 -5.96
CA ASP A 512 -14.45 -29.87 -5.02
C ASP A 512 -13.17 -29.75 -4.18
N GLY A 513 -12.97 -30.72 -3.27
CA GLY A 513 -11.82 -30.74 -2.37
C GLY A 513 -11.79 -29.57 -1.40
N GLU A 514 -10.59 -29.24 -0.91
CA GLU A 514 -10.37 -28.13 0.02
C GLU A 514 -10.74 -26.77 -0.60
N ARG A 515 -10.66 -26.65 -1.93
CA ARG A 515 -11.07 -25.44 -2.66
C ARG A 515 -12.55 -25.09 -2.45
N ALA A 516 -13.41 -26.09 -2.22
CA ALA A 516 -14.85 -25.93 -2.04
C ALA A 516 -15.28 -25.67 -0.59
N ASN A 517 -14.33 -25.53 0.35
CA ASN A 517 -14.62 -25.43 1.78
C ASN A 517 -15.45 -24.20 2.18
N VAL A 518 -15.53 -23.17 1.33
CA VAL A 518 -16.26 -21.93 1.60
C VAL A 518 -17.39 -21.76 0.61
N THR A 519 -18.58 -21.48 1.13
CA THR A 519 -19.76 -21.14 0.34
C THR A 519 -20.31 -19.79 0.79
N GLY A 520 -21.11 -19.16 -0.04
CA GLY A 520 -21.72 -17.89 0.34
C GLY A 520 -22.87 -17.48 -0.55
N VAL A 521 -23.54 -16.39 -0.19
CA VAL A 521 -24.59 -15.75 -0.98
C VAL A 521 -24.29 -14.27 -1.04
N SER A 522 -24.40 -13.69 -2.24
CA SER A 522 -24.10 -12.27 -2.47
C SER A 522 -25.25 -11.56 -3.14
N ARG A 523 -25.46 -10.30 -2.75
CA ARG A 523 -26.38 -9.39 -3.42
C ARG A 523 -25.75 -8.00 -3.51
N TRP A 524 -25.89 -7.38 -4.67
CA TRP A 524 -25.58 -5.95 -4.82
C TRP A 524 -26.88 -5.15 -4.79
N SER A 525 -26.89 -4.05 -4.04
CA SER A 525 -28.01 -3.11 -4.01
C SER A 525 -27.53 -1.73 -3.54
N ASN A 526 -28.01 -0.68 -4.20
CA ASN A 526 -27.77 0.72 -3.81
C ASN A 526 -26.29 1.07 -3.60
N GLY A 527 -25.40 0.65 -4.52
CA GLY A 527 -23.96 0.96 -4.43
C GLY A 527 -23.21 0.14 -3.38
N HIS A 528 -23.75 -1.01 -2.98
CA HIS A 528 -23.09 -1.88 -2.02
C HIS A 528 -23.26 -3.34 -2.40
N TRP A 529 -22.21 -4.12 -2.24
CA TRP A 529 -22.30 -5.56 -2.13
C TRP A 529 -22.55 -5.96 -0.68
N THR A 530 -23.40 -6.97 -0.49
CA THR A 530 -23.50 -7.75 0.75
C THR A 530 -23.16 -9.20 0.41
N LEU A 531 -22.26 -9.79 1.18
CA LEU A 531 -21.77 -11.15 1.01
C LEU A 531 -21.82 -11.87 2.35
N GLU A 532 -22.58 -12.95 2.41
CA GLU A 532 -22.65 -13.83 3.58
C GLU A 532 -21.95 -15.14 3.27
N LEU A 533 -20.98 -15.53 4.10
CA LEU A 533 -20.13 -16.70 3.93
C LEU A 533 -20.31 -17.69 5.06
N THR A 534 -20.13 -18.98 4.76
CA THR A 534 -20.06 -20.01 5.79
C THR A 534 -19.07 -21.12 5.45
N ARG A 535 -18.45 -21.68 6.50
CA ARG A 535 -17.72 -22.94 6.47
C ARG A 535 -17.64 -23.59 7.84
N ASN A 536 -17.12 -24.81 7.90
CA ASN A 536 -16.80 -25.46 9.17
C ASN A 536 -15.73 -24.67 9.96
N MET A 537 -15.92 -24.55 11.29
CA MET A 537 -14.97 -23.87 12.19
C MET A 537 -13.66 -24.62 12.31
N LYS A 538 -13.75 -25.95 12.46
CA LYS A 538 -12.61 -26.85 12.48
C LYS A 538 -12.09 -27.02 11.05
N SER A 539 -10.77 -26.96 10.91
CA SER A 539 -10.09 -27.46 9.72
C SER A 539 -8.81 -28.18 10.15
N ASP A 540 -8.54 -29.30 9.49
CA ASP A 540 -7.31 -30.09 9.54
C ASP A 540 -6.43 -29.87 8.29
N GLY A 541 -6.91 -29.06 7.34
CA GLY A 541 -6.19 -28.70 6.12
C GLY A 541 -4.96 -27.86 6.42
N ARG A 542 -3.82 -28.20 5.81
CA ARG A 542 -2.54 -27.48 5.92
C ARG A 542 -2.66 -25.97 5.65
N TYR A 543 -3.60 -25.60 4.80
CA TYR A 543 -3.77 -24.25 4.26
C TYR A 543 -4.89 -23.45 4.95
N ASP A 544 -5.68 -24.07 5.82
CA ASP A 544 -6.81 -23.45 6.49
C ASP A 544 -6.42 -22.98 7.89
N LYS A 545 -7.06 -21.90 8.37
CA LYS A 545 -7.02 -21.53 9.79
C LYS A 545 -8.27 -22.03 10.50
N ALA A 546 -8.11 -22.68 11.64
CA ALA A 546 -9.24 -23.09 12.47
C ALA A 546 -9.69 -21.93 13.36
N PHE A 547 -11.01 -21.71 13.44
CA PHE A 547 -11.60 -20.71 14.34
C PHE A 547 -11.86 -21.37 15.70
N VAL A 548 -10.82 -21.41 16.54
CA VAL A 548 -10.86 -22.08 17.84
C VAL A 548 -11.13 -21.05 18.93
N PRO A 549 -12.13 -21.26 19.80
CA PRO A 549 -12.36 -20.37 20.93
C PRO A 549 -11.10 -20.16 21.78
N GLY A 550 -10.76 -18.89 22.06
CA GLY A 550 -9.56 -18.50 22.81
C GLY A 550 -8.23 -18.59 22.04
N ARG A 551 -8.26 -18.80 20.71
CA ARG A 551 -7.09 -18.59 19.85
C ARG A 551 -7.34 -17.40 18.93
N ASP A 552 -6.37 -16.49 18.95
CA ASP A 552 -6.41 -15.28 18.14
C ASP A 552 -6.04 -15.58 16.69
N LEU A 553 -6.78 -14.97 15.77
CA LEU A 553 -6.41 -14.87 14.35
C LEU A 553 -6.44 -13.40 13.93
N TYR A 554 -5.72 -13.07 12.87
CA TYR A 554 -5.71 -11.74 12.29
C TYR A 554 -6.31 -11.79 10.90
N MET A 555 -7.17 -10.83 10.60
CA MET A 555 -7.92 -10.73 9.34
C MET A 555 -7.56 -9.46 8.59
N TRP A 556 -7.44 -9.59 7.27
CA TRP A 556 -7.44 -8.47 6.33
C TRP A 556 -8.47 -8.70 5.23
N VAL A 557 -8.93 -7.60 4.64
CA VAL A 557 -9.92 -7.60 3.55
C VAL A 557 -9.43 -6.72 2.41
N ALA A 558 -9.77 -7.10 1.19
CA ALA A 558 -9.43 -6.38 -0.02
C ALA A 558 -10.63 -6.35 -0.98
N VAL A 559 -11.04 -5.13 -1.35
CA VAL A 559 -12.16 -4.85 -2.25
C VAL A 559 -11.64 -4.60 -3.66
N PHE A 560 -12.29 -5.17 -4.67
CA PHE A 560 -11.98 -4.97 -6.07
C PHE A 560 -13.24 -4.51 -6.80
N ASP A 561 -13.24 -3.27 -7.28
CA ASP A 561 -14.27 -2.70 -8.17
C ASP A 561 -13.80 -2.81 -9.61
N HIS A 562 -14.38 -3.77 -10.34
CA HIS A 562 -13.98 -4.22 -11.68
C HIS A 562 -12.45 -4.23 -11.95
N ALA A 563 -11.65 -4.68 -10.97
CA ALA A 563 -10.19 -4.68 -11.05
C ALA A 563 -9.58 -6.09 -10.95
N GLN A 564 -8.64 -6.41 -11.85
CA GLN A 564 -7.93 -7.69 -11.85
C GLN A 564 -7.01 -7.84 -10.64
N THR A 565 -6.17 -6.83 -10.39
CA THR A 565 -5.18 -6.87 -9.31
C THR A 565 -5.23 -5.64 -8.40
N ARG A 566 -5.82 -4.52 -8.82
CA ARG A 566 -5.76 -3.21 -8.12
C ARG A 566 -6.85 -3.07 -7.05
N HIS A 567 -6.81 -3.96 -6.07
CA HIS A 567 -7.72 -3.88 -4.94
C HIS A 567 -7.37 -2.74 -3.98
N ALA A 568 -8.36 -2.29 -3.25
CA ALA A 568 -8.16 -1.51 -2.05
C ALA A 568 -7.53 -2.38 -0.94
N THR A 569 -6.79 -1.73 -0.04
CA THR A 569 -6.05 -2.38 1.05
C THR A 569 -6.20 -1.61 2.34
N HIS A 570 -5.87 -2.25 3.46
CA HIS A 570 -5.72 -1.59 4.75
C HIS A 570 -4.50 -2.16 5.48
N ASN A 571 -3.90 -1.38 6.38
CA ASN A 571 -2.62 -1.74 6.99
C ASN A 571 -2.77 -2.49 8.31
N ARG A 572 -3.82 -2.18 9.08
CA ARG A 572 -3.98 -2.64 10.46
C ARG A 572 -4.80 -3.94 10.49
N PRO A 573 -4.26 -5.05 10.98
CA PRO A 573 -5.04 -6.27 11.11
C PRO A 573 -6.24 -6.07 12.04
N VAL A 574 -7.34 -6.75 11.72
CA VAL A 574 -8.45 -6.94 12.65
C VAL A 574 -8.22 -8.22 13.43
N LEU A 575 -8.23 -8.14 14.75
CA LEU A 575 -8.17 -9.30 15.63
C LEU A 575 -9.50 -10.05 15.57
N VAL A 576 -9.48 -11.34 15.24
CA VAL A 576 -10.66 -12.20 15.23
C VAL A 576 -10.65 -13.02 16.52
N VAL A 577 -11.65 -12.79 17.37
CA VAL A 577 -11.81 -13.45 18.66
C VAL A 577 -13.03 -14.36 18.60
N THR A 578 -12.83 -15.67 18.68
CA THR A 578 -13.94 -16.63 18.69
C THR A 578 -14.45 -16.84 20.12
N GLU A 579 -15.74 -16.60 20.35
CA GLU A 579 -16.39 -16.86 21.64
C GLU A 579 -16.51 -18.36 21.93
N LYS A 580 -16.82 -18.70 23.20
CA LYS A 580 -16.93 -20.10 23.66
C LYS A 580 -18.33 -20.69 23.45
#